data_AF-A0A537RSE5-F1
#
_entry.id   AF-A0A537RSE5-F1
#
_cell.length_a   1.000
_cell.length_b   1.000
_cell.length_c   1.000
_cell.angle_alpha   90.00
_cell.angle_beta   90.00
_cell.angle_gamma   90.00
#
_symmetry.space_group_name_H-M   'P 1'
#
loop_
_entity.id
_entity.type
_entity.pdbx_description
1 polymer ?
#
loop_
_entity_poly.entity_id
_entity_poly.type
_entity_poly.pdbx_seq_one_letter_code
_entity_poly.pdbx_strand_id
1 'polypeptide(L)' 'YRLRMPYGTLLCVSDKPLHGEIKLPGAANAFYESAVAQHLEIGLKTLDLLRVRRETLHSRKLRSFDEPPFR' A
#
# COMPACT_ATOMS: atom_id res chain seq x y z
N TYR A 1 -11.48 -6.35 -1.38
CA TYR A 1 -12.15 -7.45 -0.65
C TYR A 1 -13.61 -7.61 -1.12
N ARG A 2 -14.55 -6.78 -0.65
CA ARG A 2 -15.98 -6.85 -1.04
C ARG A 2 -16.24 -6.61 -2.54
N LEU A 3 -15.45 -5.76 -3.18
CA LEU A 3 -15.57 -5.44 -4.61
C LEU A 3 -14.61 -6.24 -5.51
N ARG A 4 -13.97 -7.28 -4.98
CA ARG A 4 -13.06 -8.17 -5.75
C ARG A 4 -11.87 -7.49 -6.47
N MET A 5 -11.60 -6.23 -6.17
CA MET A 5 -10.36 -5.55 -6.55
C MET A 5 -9.19 -6.06 -5.70
N PRO A 6 -8.04 -6.42 -6.30
CA PRO A 6 -6.78 -6.65 -5.60
C PRO A 6 -6.39 -5.39 -4.81
N TYR A 7 -5.92 -5.58 -3.58
CA TYR A 7 -5.58 -4.49 -2.68
C TYR A 7 -4.37 -4.86 -1.84
N GLY A 8 -3.66 -3.85 -1.38
CA GLY A 8 -2.53 -3.96 -0.48
C GLY A 8 -2.30 -2.62 0.20
N THR A 9 -1.65 -2.66 1.36
CA THR A 9 -1.28 -1.46 2.12
C THR A 9 0.21 -1.54 2.41
N LEU A 10 0.94 -0.47 2.11
CA LEU A 10 2.29 -0.24 2.58
C LEU A 10 2.24 1.00 3.47
N LEU A 11 2.73 0.89 4.70
CA LEU A 11 2.76 1.98 5.65
C LEU A 11 4.22 2.32 5.96
N CYS A 12 4.47 3.61 6.19
CA CYS A 12 5.74 4.10 6.70
C CYS A 12 5.49 4.61 8.13
N VAL A 13 6.31 4.16 9.07
CA VAL A 13 6.18 4.57 10.47
C VAL A 13 6.50 6.06 10.57
N SER A 14 5.48 6.85 10.92
CA SER A 14 5.63 8.28 11.12
C SER A 14 6.22 8.61 12.49
N ASP A 15 5.81 7.88 13.53
CA ASP A 15 6.05 8.22 14.94
C ASP A 15 5.85 6.97 15.82
N LYS A 16 6.21 7.06 17.11
CA LYS A 16 6.08 5.95 18.08
C LYS A 16 5.45 6.45 19.39
N PRO A 17 4.12 6.59 19.45
CA PRO A 17 3.44 7.19 20.59
C PRO A 17 3.66 6.43 21.91
N LEU A 18 3.72 5.09 21.86
CA LEU A 18 3.96 4.26 23.05
C LEU A 18 5.38 4.38 23.61
N HIS A 19 6.29 5.02 22.90
CA HIS A 19 7.68 5.28 23.33
C HIS A 19 7.92 6.76 23.64
N GLY A 20 6.85 7.58 23.70
CA GLY A 20 6.96 9.03 23.93
C GLY A 20 7.43 9.81 22.70
N GLU A 21 7.66 9.16 21.56
CA GLU A 21 8.08 9.80 20.29
C GLU A 21 6.85 10.22 19.47
N ILE A 22 5.98 11.08 20.02
CA ILE A 22 4.82 11.62 19.30
C ILE A 22 5.30 12.72 18.36
N LYS A 23 4.93 12.64 17.07
CA LYS A 23 5.23 13.73 16.13
C LYS A 23 4.39 14.97 16.45
N LEU A 24 5.07 16.07 16.75
CA LEU A 24 4.46 17.40 16.80
C LEU A 24 4.41 18.01 15.39
N PRO A 25 3.36 18.76 15.03
CA PRO A 25 3.30 19.48 13.76
C PRO A 25 4.53 20.38 13.62
N GLY A 26 5.37 20.14 12.61
CA GLY A 26 6.55 20.97 12.30
C GLY A 26 7.90 20.49 12.85
N ALA A 27 7.99 19.38 13.59
CA ALA A 27 9.26 18.88 14.13
C ALA A 27 9.83 17.70 13.33
N ALA A 28 11.04 17.91 12.81
CA ALA A 28 11.97 16.96 12.15
C ALA A 28 11.54 16.42 10.75
N ASN A 29 11.61 17.29 9.74
CA ASN A 29 11.24 16.99 8.36
C ASN A 29 12.26 16.15 7.56
N ALA A 30 13.58 16.23 7.76
CA ALA A 30 14.52 15.64 6.78
C ALA A 30 14.43 14.10 6.63
N PHE A 31 14.31 13.37 7.75
CA PHE A 31 14.09 11.91 7.72
C PHE A 31 12.70 11.56 7.20
N TYR A 32 11.69 12.36 7.53
CA TYR A 32 10.34 12.16 7.05
C TYR A 32 10.21 12.41 5.54
N GLU A 33 10.74 13.52 5.03
CA GLU A 33 10.73 13.89 3.61
C GLU A 33 11.42 12.83 2.74
N SER A 34 12.60 12.36 3.17
CA SER A 34 13.30 11.27 2.47
C SER A 34 12.52 9.95 2.52
N ALA A 35 11.95 9.60 3.67
CA ALA A 35 11.11 8.42 3.80
C ALA A 35 9.82 8.52 2.98
N VAL A 36 9.20 9.70 2.86
CA VAL A 36 8.01 9.95 2.03
C VAL A 36 8.33 9.75 0.55
N ALA A 37 9.44 10.33 0.07
CA ALA A 37 9.87 10.17 -1.31
C ALA A 37 10.14 8.70 -1.66
N GLN A 38 10.89 7.99 -0.80
CA GLN A 38 11.15 6.56 -0.98
C GLN A 38 9.87 5.72 -0.90
N HIS A 39 8.96 6.06 0.02
CA HIS A 39 7.70 5.34 0.16
C HIS A 39 6.85 5.44 -1.10
N LEU A 40 6.79 6.63 -1.72
CA LEU A 40 6.12 6.81 -3.01
C LEU A 40 6.82 6.01 -4.12
N GLU A 41 8.15 6.02 -4.19
CA GLU A 41 8.91 5.27 -5.18
C GLU A 41 8.63 3.76 -5.09
N ILE A 42 8.58 3.20 -3.88
CA ILE A 42 8.19 1.80 -3.65
C ILE A 42 6.77 1.54 -4.17
N GLY A 43 5.84 2.47 -3.93
CA GLY A 43 4.46 2.37 -4.43
C GLY A 43 4.40 2.35 -5.95
N LEU A 44 5.09 3.27 -6.61
CA LEU A 44 5.18 3.34 -8.07
C LEU A 44 5.84 2.08 -8.66
N LYS A 45 6.95 1.63 -8.07
CA LYS A 45 7.64 0.40 -8.51
C LYS A 45 6.75 -0.83 -8.35
N THR A 46 5.93 -0.86 -7.29
CA THR A 46 4.93 -1.92 -7.09
C THR A 46 3.91 -1.91 -8.21
N LEU A 47 3.37 -0.74 -8.59
CA LEU A 47 2.43 -0.63 -9.71
C LEU A 47 3.05 -1.10 -11.04
N ASP A 48 4.32 -0.78 -11.31
CA ASP A 48 5.04 -1.27 -12.50
C ASP A 48 5.12 -2.80 -12.52
N LEU A 49 5.47 -3.41 -11.39
CA LEU A 49 5.55 -4.87 -11.27
C LEU A 49 4.17 -5.53 -11.44
N LEU A 50 3.12 -4.96 -10.87
CA LEU A 50 1.75 -5.48 -11.01
C LEU A 50 1.23 -5.31 -12.44
N ARG A 51 1.62 -4.23 -13.13
CA ARG A 51 1.28 -4.00 -14.53
C ARG A 51 1.88 -5.07 -15.44
N VAL A 52 3.13 -5.48 -15.20
CA VAL A 52 3.76 -6.61 -15.93
C VAL A 52 3.05 -7.93 -15.63
N ARG A 53 2.49 -8.09 -14.44
CA ARG A 53 1.77 -9.30 -13.99
C ARG A 53 0.25 -9.21 -14.18
N ARG A 54 -0.25 -8.39 -15.11
CA ARG A 54 -1.69 -8.12 -15.28
C ARG A 54 -2.56 -9.40 -15.33
N GLU A 55 -2.09 -10.41 -16.05
CA GLU A 55 -2.82 -11.68 -16.22
C GLU A 55 -2.88 -12.53 -14.94
N THR A 56 -1.89 -12.41 -14.06
CA THR A 56 -1.80 -13.16 -12.80
C THR A 56 -2.15 -12.33 -11.56
N LEU A 57 -2.40 -11.03 -11.75
CA LEU A 57 -2.75 -10.09 -10.68
C LEU A 57 -4.04 -10.48 -9.97
N HIS A 58 -5.05 -10.88 -10.74
CA HIS A 58 -6.30 -11.40 -10.19
C HIS A 58 -6.18 -12.90 -9.97
N SER A 59 -6.45 -13.33 -8.73
CA SER A 59 -6.49 -14.74 -8.35
C SER A 59 -7.87 -15.12 -7.83
N ARG A 60 -8.06 -16.40 -7.47
CA ARG A 60 -9.31 -16.91 -6.91
C ARG A 60 -9.55 -16.48 -5.45
N LYS A 61 -8.60 -15.79 -4.80
CA LYS A 61 -8.66 -15.42 -3.37
C LYS A 61 -9.87 -14.54 -3.00
N LEU A 62 -10.46 -13.84 -3.96
CA LEU A 62 -11.58 -12.93 -3.72
C LEU A 62 -12.92 -13.45 -4.28
N ARG A 63 -12.96 -14.67 -4.84
CA ARG A 63 -14.19 -15.23 -5.40
C ARG A 63 -15.14 -15.71 -4.31
N SER A 64 -16.44 -15.44 -4.45
CA SER A 64 -17.51 -16.09 -3.68
C SER A 64 -18.03 -17.35 -4.39
N PHE A 65 -18.92 -18.08 -3.73
CA PHE A 65 -19.56 -19.27 -4.31
C PHE A 65 -20.49 -18.91 -5.48
N ASP A 66 -21.14 -17.76 -5.40
CA ASP A 66 -22.06 -17.18 -6.38
C ASP A 66 -21.38 -16.13 -7.28
N GLU A 67 -20.06 -16.24 -7.47
CA GLU A 67 -19.27 -15.23 -8.20
C GLU A 67 -19.79 -15.05 -9.63
N PRO A 68 -20.11 -13.80 -10.05
CA PRO A 68 -20.56 -13.56 -11.42
C PRO A 68 -19.46 -13.91 -12.44
N PRO A 69 -19.85 -14.27 -13.68
CA PRO A 69 -18.89 -14.63 -14.72
C PRO A 69 -18.04 -13.43 -15.20
N PHE A 70 -18.53 -12.21 -15.01
CA PHE A 70 -17.83 -10.98 -15.38
C PHE A 70 -16.92 -10.47 -14.27
N ARG A 71 -15.83 -9.84 -14.69
CA ARG A 71 -14.93 -9.05 -13.84
C ARG A 71 -14.99 -7.59 -14.28
#